data_AF-A0A845F138-F1
#
_entry.id   AF-A0A845F138-F1
#
_cell.length_a   1.000
_cell.length_b   1.000
_cell.length_c   1.000
_cell.angle_alpha   90.00
_cell.angle_beta   90.00
_cell.angle_gamma   90.00
#
_symmetry.space_group_name_H-M   'P 1'
#
loop_
_entity.id
_entity.type
_entity.pdbx_description
1 polymer ?
#
loop_
_entity_poly.entity_id
_entity_poly.type
_entity_poly.pdbx_seq_one_letter_code
_entity_poly.pdbx_strand_id
1 'polypeptide(L)' 'MDQSMKWGMRMLEANCFFCKKKFQVKPSDSQFRKLKQNPKASYVCQSCNQSMQREAQQSTGLHPEQIDQYDKFVR' A
#
# COMPACT_ATOMS: atom_id res chain seq x y z
N MET A 1 -7.94 29.43 0.28
CA MET A 1 -8.11 28.57 -0.92
C MET A 1 -8.64 27.24 -0.46
N ASP A 2 -9.97 27.14 -0.39
CA ASP A 2 -10.69 25.94 0.02
C ASP A 2 -10.97 25.08 -1.21
N GLN A 3 -10.44 23.86 -1.26
CA GLN A 3 -10.75 22.87 -2.29
C GLN A 3 -11.41 21.65 -1.64
N SER A 4 -12.55 21.89 -0.99
CA SER A 4 -13.47 20.83 -0.60
C SER A 4 -14.31 20.36 -1.81
N MET A 5 -14.41 19.04 -1.97
CA MET A 5 -15.50 18.30 -2.63
C MET A 5 -15.59 18.27 -4.18
N LYS A 6 -14.88 17.30 -4.79
CA LYS A 6 -15.35 16.59 -6.00
C LYS A 6 -15.12 15.09 -5.84
N TRP A 7 -16.01 14.43 -5.08
CA TRP A 7 -16.04 12.98 -4.87
C TRP A 7 -16.76 12.27 -6.03
N GLY A 8 -16.16 12.32 -7.22
CA GLY A 8 -16.26 11.21 -8.15
C GLY A 8 -15.23 10.16 -7.73
N MET A 9 -15.50 8.88 -7.98
CA MET A 9 -14.69 7.69 -7.65
C MET A 9 -13.29 7.73 -8.31
N ARG A 10 -12.47 8.74 -7.97
CA ARG A 10 -11.17 8.98 -8.58
C ARG A 10 -10.14 8.15 -7.83
N MET A 11 -9.58 7.18 -8.55
CA MET A 11 -8.36 6.51 -8.15
C MET A 11 -7.28 7.57 -7.88
N LEU A 12 -6.45 7.32 -6.87
CA LEU A 12 -5.28 8.14 -6.60
C LEU A 12 -4.09 7.59 -7.38
N GLU A 13 -3.15 8.45 -7.73
CA GLU A 13 -1.91 8.05 -8.39
C GLU A 13 -0.72 8.31 -7.49
N ALA A 14 0.24 7.39 -7.50
CA ALA A 14 1.50 7.53 -6.78
C ALA A 14 2.64 6.91 -7.60
N ASN A 15 3.87 7.33 -7.31
CA ASN A 15 5.07 6.70 -7.83
C ASN A 15 5.55 5.64 -6.83
N CYS A 16 5.84 4.43 -7.31
CA CYS A 16 6.36 3.37 -6.45
C CYS A 16 7.76 3.73 -5.95
N PHE A 17 7.98 3.62 -4.65
CA PHE A 17 9.26 3.92 -4.02
C PHE A 17 10.40 3.02 -4.54
N PHE A 18 10.11 1.77 -4.89
CA PHE A 18 11.11 0.81 -5.38
C PHE A 18 11.33 0.93 -6.88
N CYS A 19 10.33 0.60 -7.70
CA CYS A 19 10.50 0.54 -9.15
C CYS A 19 10.33 1.89 -9.86
N LYS A 20 9.98 2.96 -9.14
CA LYS A 20 9.75 4.33 -9.64
C LYS A 20 8.64 4.48 -10.69
N LYS A 21 7.93 3.40 -11.03
CA LYS A 21 6.77 3.41 -11.94
C LYS A 21 5.54 4.03 -11.26
N LYS A 22 4.74 4.77 -12.03
CA LYS A 22 3.41 5.23 -11.62
C LYS A 22 2.46 4.05 -11.43
N PHE A 23 1.61 4.12 -10.42
CA PHE A 23 0.56 3.14 -10.18
C PHE A 23 -0.70 3.81 -9.62
N GLN A 24 -1.84 3.15 -9.85
CA GLN A 24 -3.14 3.61 -9.39
C GLN A 24 -3.55 2.90 -8.10
N VAL A 25 -4.08 3.68 -7.16
CA VAL A 25 -4.60 3.21 -5.87
C VAL A 25 -6.12 3.38 -5.90
N LYS A 26 -6.82 2.24 -5.85
CA LYS A 26 -8.30 2.20 -5.84
C LYS A 26 -8.83 2.53 -4.44
N PRO A 27 -10.05 3.06 -4.31
CA PRO A 27 -10.67 3.29 -2.99
C PRO A 27 -10.73 2.07 -2.07
N SER A 28 -10.76 0.86 -2.64
CA SER A 28 -10.74 -0.41 -1.90
C SER A 28 -9.35 -0.83 -1.42
N ASP A 29 -8.28 -0.18 -1.88
CA ASP A 29 -6.92 -0.47 -1.45
C ASP A 29 -6.68 0.11 -0.04
N SER A 30 -6.08 -0.69 0.84
CA SER A 30 -5.64 -0.25 2.17
C SER A 30 -4.73 0.99 2.13
N GLN A 31 -3.96 1.18 1.04
CA GLN A 31 -3.09 2.33 0.84
C GLN A 31 -3.86 3.59 0.46
N PHE A 32 -5.11 3.50 0.00
CA PHE A 32 -5.87 4.67 -0.49
C PHE A 32 -6.04 5.74 0.58
N ARG A 33 -6.46 5.32 1.78
CA ARG A 33 -6.63 6.25 2.92
C ARG A 33 -5.31 6.87 3.32
N LYS A 34 -4.24 6.07 3.35
CA LYS A 34 -2.87 6.52 3.68
C LYS A 34 -2.38 7.55 2.66
N LEU A 35 -2.53 7.27 1.36
CA LEU A 35 -2.15 8.16 0.26
C LEU A 35 -2.94 9.46 0.27
N LYS A 36 -4.24 9.38 0.57
CA LYS A 36 -5.08 10.56 0.69
C LYS A 36 -4.67 11.48 1.85
N GLN A 37 -4.29 10.90 3.00
CA GLN A 37 -3.93 11.66 4.20
C GLN A 37 -2.51 12.23 4.13
N ASN A 38 -1.57 11.53 3.52
CA ASN A 38 -0.17 11.96 3.44
C ASN A 38 0.46 11.71 2.05
N PRO A 39 0.07 12.47 1.01
CA PRO A 39 0.52 12.22 -0.36
C PRO A 39 2.04 12.37 -0.57
N LYS A 40 2.77 12.94 0.39
CA LYS A 40 4.24 13.12 0.34
C LYS A 40 5.02 11.92 0.87
N ALA A 41 4.36 10.92 1.46
CA ALA A 41 5.03 9.72 1.94
C ALA A 41 5.48 8.80 0.79
N SER A 42 6.24 7.76 1.13
CA SER A 42 6.66 6.73 0.18
C SER A 42 5.63 5.61 0.10
N TYR A 43 5.22 5.26 -1.12
CA TYR A 43 4.23 4.21 -1.38
C TYR A 43 4.80 3.14 -2.30
N VAL A 44 4.29 1.93 -2.20
CA VAL A 44 4.82 0.76 -2.91
C VAL A 44 3.69 0.13 -3.71
N CYS A 45 3.93 -0.06 -5.01
CA CYS A 45 2.96 -0.74 -5.86
C CYS A 45 2.81 -2.20 -5.44
N GLN A 46 1.65 -2.80 -5.79
CA GLN A 46 1.33 -4.17 -5.41
C GLN A 46 2.39 -5.19 -5.86
N SER A 47 2.95 -5.04 -7.06
CA SER A 47 3.96 -5.97 -7.58
C SER A 47 5.26 -5.93 -6.79
N CYS A 48 5.78 -4.74 -6.45
CA CYS A 48 6.96 -4.61 -5.61
C CYS A 48 6.71 -5.13 -4.19
N ASN A 49 5.53 -4.85 -3.62
CA ASN A 49 5.16 -5.34 -2.30
C ASN A 49 5.14 -6.89 -2.25
N GLN A 50 4.48 -7.52 -3.23
CA GLN A 50 4.42 -8.99 -3.32
C GLN A 50 5.79 -9.62 -3.61
N SER A 51 6.62 -8.97 -4.42
CA SER A 51 7.99 -9.46 -4.69
C SER A 51 8.82 -9.48 -3.41
N MET A 52 8.83 -8.37 -2.67
CA MET A 52 9.58 -8.22 -1.43
C MET A 52 9.09 -9.19 -0.35
N GLN A 53 7.77 -9.37 -0.21
CA GLN A 53 7.22 -10.33 0.75
C GLN A 53 7.62 -11.78 0.42
N ARG A 54 7.58 -12.18 -0.85
CA ARG A 54 8.02 -13.51 -1.27
C ARG A 54 9.51 -13.73 -1.02
N GLU A 55 10.35 -12.75 -1.33
CA GLU A 55 11.80 -12.82 -1.09
C GLU A 55 12.11 -12.92 0.41
N ALA A 56 11.41 -12.14 1.25
CA ALA A 56 11.55 -12.21 2.69
C ALA A 56 11.14 -13.59 3.25
N GLN A 57 10.02 -14.14 2.79
CA GLN A 57 9.57 -15.48 3.19
C GLN A 57 10.57 -16.56 2.75
N GLN A 58 11.07 -16.49 1.51
CA GLN A 58 12.03 -17.46 0.99
C GLN A 58 13.38 -17.41 1.71
N SER A 59 13.87 -16.21 2.03
CA SER A 59 15.17 -16.03 2.70
C SER A 59 15.14 -16.38 4.18
N THR A 60 14.02 -16.15 4.88
CA THR A 60 13.91 -16.38 6.33
C THR A 60 13.25 -17.70 6.70
N GLY A 61 12.46 -18.29 5.79
CA GLY A 61 11.59 -19.42 6.09
C GLY A 61 10.39 -19.07 6.99
N LEU A 62 10.19 -17.79 7.33
CA LEU A 62 9.11 -17.33 8.19
C LEU A 62 7.87 -16.98 7.35
N HIS A 63 6.72 -17.53 7.74
CA HIS A 63 5.42 -17.11 7.24
C HIS A 63 4.96 -15.84 7.97
N PRO A 64 4.28 -14.88 7.32
CA PRO A 64 3.87 -13.62 7.94
C PRO A 64 3.10 -13.79 9.25
N GLU A 65 2.24 -14.81 9.36
CA GLU A 65 1.49 -15.07 10.61
C GLU A 65 2.34 -15.58 11.78
N GLN A 66 3.60 -15.93 11.55
CA GLN A 66 4.56 -16.25 12.62
C GLN A 66 5.20 -14.98 13.19
N ILE A 67 5.19 -13.89 12.43
CA ILE A 67 5.78 -12.60 12.81
C ILE A 67 4.72 -11.70 13.43
N ASP A 68 3.51 -11.67 12.86
CA ASP A 68 2.40 -10.86 13.36
C ASP A 68 1.29 -11.74 13.97
N GLN A 69 1.41 -11.99 15.27
CA GLN A 69 0.43 -12.77 16.02
C GLN A 69 -0.84 -11.97 16.38
N TYR A 70 -0.81 -10.64 16.30
CA TYR A 70 -1.86 -9.77 16.82
C TYR A 70 -2.97 -9.48 15.80
N ASP A 71 -2.65 -9.40 14.50
CA ASP A 71 -3.63 -9.11 13.44
C ASP A 71 -4.62 -10.27 13.14
N LYS A 72 -4.47 -11.43 13.78
CA LYS A 72 -5.40 -12.57 13.62
C LYS A 72 -6.76 -12.35 14.27
N PHE A 73 -6.85 -11.54 15.31
CA PHE A 73 -8.03 -11.44 16.17
C PHE A 73 -8.79 -10.12 16.04
N VAL A 74 -8.31 -9.20 15.19
CA VAL A 74 -8.90 -7.87 15.02
C VAL A 74 -9.24 -7.66 13.53
N ARG A 75 -10.27 -8.35 13.04
CA ARG A 75 -10.86 -8.14 11.72
C ARG A 75 -12.29 -7.62 11.84
#